data_AF-A0A4P5R152-F1
#
_entry.id   AF-A0A4P5R152-F1
#
_cell.length_a   1.000
_cell.length_b   1.000
_cell.length_c   1.000
_cell.angle_alpha   90.00
_cell.angle_beta   90.00
_cell.angle_gamma   90.00
#
_symmetry.space_group_name_H-M   'P 1'
#
loop_
_entity.id
_entity.type
_entity.pdbx_description
1 polymer ?
#
loop_
_entity_poly.entity_id
_entity_poly.type
_entity_poly.pdbx_seq_one_letter_code
_entity_poly.pdbx_strand_id
1 'polypeptide(L)'
;MFSNESPNKVPLEMDITYTARVQPYQLRRGTMKAGHEVVWDQSHMFQSGWYNGTVTHNGETKQINNWWGQRDHSWGIRSHLRCPMWMWLAIHIPEGMLAVWCWELPNGARIYTDGCFSPSDGGEPVAVREFRHDLTWLDAANNPTSYERHGEHVHGLAGRVTFLLENGRGINVDATGRWAQRYDAFNPGKPNSLGGGLSEMLVTTSDGQRGTAIYEVTGAWHHKYFPLPRGERLPPDGITPPVDQRA
;
A
#
# COMPACT_ATOMS: atom_id res chain seq x y z
N MET A 1 -3.61 21.73 -43.47
CA MET A 1 -2.98 22.33 -42.28
C MET A 1 -3.48 21.52 -41.10
N PHE A 2 -2.73 20.50 -40.67
CA PHE A 2 -3.12 19.68 -39.53
C PHE A 2 -2.70 20.42 -38.27
N SER A 3 -3.66 20.78 -37.42
CA SER A 3 -3.39 21.34 -36.11
C SER A 3 -2.70 20.27 -35.27
N ASN A 4 -1.40 20.47 -35.01
CA ASN A 4 -0.68 19.80 -33.94
C ASN A 4 -1.18 20.35 -32.60
N GLU A 5 -2.40 20.00 -32.20
CA GLU A 5 -2.75 20.09 -30.79
C GLU A 5 -1.91 19.05 -30.08
N SER A 6 -0.95 19.54 -29.30
CA SER A 6 -0.14 18.70 -28.41
C SER A 6 -1.13 17.98 -27.49
N PRO A 7 -1.00 16.65 -27.29
CA PRO A 7 -1.85 15.97 -26.33
C PRO A 7 -1.76 16.72 -24.99
N ASN A 8 -2.92 17.10 -24.44
CA ASN A 8 -3.06 17.89 -23.21
C ASN A 8 -1.94 17.57 -22.23
N LYS A 9 -1.01 18.51 -22.01
CA LYS A 9 0.05 18.34 -21.02
C LYS A 9 -0.62 18.05 -19.68
N VAL A 10 -0.23 16.95 -19.04
CA VAL A 10 -0.54 16.74 -17.62
C VAL A 10 0.00 17.96 -16.88
N PRO A 11 -0.81 18.66 -16.07
CA PRO A 11 -0.40 19.94 -15.48
C PRO A 11 0.50 19.72 -14.26
N LEU A 12 1.50 18.84 -14.39
CA LEU A 12 2.45 18.44 -13.36
C LEU A 12 3.86 18.43 -13.95
N GLU A 13 4.76 19.19 -13.35
CA GLU A 13 6.20 19.14 -13.60
C GLU A 13 6.92 18.91 -12.26
N MET A 14 7.96 18.07 -12.27
CA MET A 14 8.73 17.75 -11.07
C MET A 14 10.22 17.74 -11.42
N ASP A 15 11.01 18.50 -10.67
CA ASP A 15 12.46 18.39 -10.64
C ASP A 15 12.85 18.07 -9.20
N ILE A 16 13.06 16.78 -8.93
CA ILE A 16 13.24 16.25 -7.59
C ILE A 16 14.45 15.33 -7.55
N THR A 17 15.25 15.49 -6.50
CA THR A 17 16.37 14.60 -6.17
C THR A 17 15.97 13.72 -5.01
N TYR A 18 16.15 12.41 -5.20
CA TYR A 18 16.07 11.41 -4.13
C TYR A 18 17.45 11.17 -3.53
N THR A 19 17.57 11.24 -2.21
CA THR A 19 18.77 10.82 -1.47
C THR A 19 18.39 9.72 -0.48
N ALA A 20 19.06 8.57 -0.55
CA ALA A 20 18.79 7.47 0.36
C ALA A 20 19.01 7.89 1.82
N ARG A 21 18.07 7.52 2.69
CA ARG A 21 18.12 7.77 4.13
C ARG A 21 18.49 6.51 4.91
N VAL A 22 18.17 5.35 4.36
CA VAL A 22 18.35 4.04 4.98
C VAL A 22 18.92 3.05 3.96
N GLN A 23 19.45 1.92 4.44
CA GLN A 23 19.87 0.82 3.56
C GLN A 23 18.67 0.24 2.81
N PRO A 24 18.81 -0.13 1.51
CA PRO A 24 17.74 -0.76 0.76
C PRO A 24 17.48 -2.17 1.30
N TYR A 25 16.23 -2.63 1.22
CA TYR A 25 15.85 -3.98 1.62
C TYR A 25 15.14 -4.70 0.49
N GLN A 26 15.71 -5.82 0.04
CA GLN A 26 15.09 -6.69 -0.96
C GLN A 26 14.25 -7.74 -0.26
N LEU A 27 12.96 -7.79 -0.60
CA LEU A 27 12.05 -8.81 -0.12
C LEU A 27 12.32 -10.16 -0.79
N ARG A 28 12.00 -11.25 -0.08
CA ARG A 28 11.94 -12.59 -0.65
C ARG A 28 10.96 -12.62 -1.81
N ARG A 29 11.21 -13.46 -2.82
CA ARG A 29 10.23 -13.67 -3.90
C ARG A 29 8.98 -14.34 -3.33
N GLY A 30 7.81 -13.82 -3.69
CA GLY A 30 6.53 -14.44 -3.33
C GLY A 30 5.78 -14.92 -4.56
N THR A 31 4.93 -15.93 -4.38
CA THR A 31 4.15 -16.53 -5.46
C THR A 31 2.75 -16.88 -4.96
N MET A 32 1.74 -16.64 -5.78
CA MET A 32 0.34 -17.01 -5.55
C MET A 32 -0.24 -17.62 -6.81
N LYS A 33 -1.08 -18.65 -6.63
CA LYS A 33 -1.81 -19.31 -7.70
C LYS A 33 -3.32 -19.18 -7.52
N ALA A 34 -4.02 -19.26 -8.63
CA ALA A 34 -5.46 -19.48 -8.70
C ALA A 34 -5.69 -20.79 -9.47
N GLY A 35 -6.00 -21.87 -8.74
CA GLY A 35 -5.95 -23.22 -9.27
C GLY A 35 -4.54 -23.57 -9.74
N HIS A 36 -4.37 -23.83 -11.04
CA HIS A 36 -3.09 -24.15 -11.65
C HIS A 36 -2.32 -22.93 -12.19
N GLU A 37 -2.97 -21.77 -12.28
CA GLU A 37 -2.43 -20.57 -12.91
C GLU A 37 -1.64 -19.72 -11.91
N VAL A 38 -0.48 -19.22 -12.32
CA VAL A 38 0.29 -18.23 -11.53
C VAL A 38 -0.32 -16.86 -11.74
N VAL A 39 -0.86 -16.26 -10.68
CA VAL A 39 -1.48 -14.92 -10.72
C VAL A 39 -0.53 -13.84 -10.21
N TRP A 40 0.42 -14.21 -9.36
CA TRP A 40 1.43 -13.32 -8.83
C TRP A 40 2.70 -14.11 -8.59
N ASP A 41 3.83 -13.62 -9.08
CA ASP A 41 5.15 -14.18 -8.83
C ASP A 41 6.21 -13.08 -8.98
N GLN A 42 6.71 -12.57 -7.87
CA GLN A 42 7.35 -11.26 -7.86
C GLN A 42 8.42 -11.10 -6.78
N SER A 43 9.43 -10.30 -7.11
CA SER A 43 10.40 -9.70 -6.18
C SER A 43 10.16 -8.20 -6.05
N HIS A 44 10.59 -7.62 -4.93
CA HIS A 44 10.36 -6.22 -4.58
C HIS A 44 11.47 -5.71 -3.67
N MET A 45 11.84 -4.44 -3.79
CA MET A 45 12.77 -3.73 -2.92
C MET A 45 12.14 -2.45 -2.34
N PHE A 46 12.46 -2.13 -1.09
CA PHE A 46 12.11 -0.89 -0.41
C PHE A 46 13.34 -0.06 -0.06
N GLN A 47 13.23 1.26 -0.16
CA GLN A 47 14.22 2.18 0.41
C GLN A 47 13.62 3.55 0.74
N SER A 48 13.68 3.94 2.01
CA SER A 48 13.33 5.30 2.43
C SER A 48 14.43 6.29 2.08
N GLY A 49 14.03 7.50 1.70
CA GLY A 49 14.93 8.60 1.40
C GLY A 49 14.29 9.96 1.60
N TRP A 50 15.05 10.97 1.21
CA TRP A 50 14.68 12.37 1.21
C TRP A 50 14.42 12.84 -0.22
N TYR A 51 13.33 13.57 -0.40
CA TYR A 51 13.05 14.31 -1.62
C TYR A 51 13.33 15.80 -1.40
N ASN A 52 14.11 16.37 -2.31
CA ASN A 52 14.43 17.80 -2.38
C ASN A 52 14.24 18.29 -3.81
N GLY A 53 13.72 19.50 -4.01
CA GLY A 53 13.53 20.08 -5.34
C GLY A 53 12.24 20.87 -5.47
N THR A 54 11.61 20.83 -6.64
CA THR A 54 10.38 21.57 -6.93
C THR A 54 9.30 20.67 -7.56
N VAL A 55 8.05 20.97 -7.23
CA VAL A 55 6.86 20.40 -7.84
C VAL A 55 5.98 21.54 -8.33
N THR A 56 5.70 21.58 -9.62
CA THR A 56 4.77 22.54 -10.23
C THR A 56 3.48 21.81 -10.60
N HIS A 57 2.36 22.23 -10.02
CA HIS A 57 1.04 21.70 -10.37
C HIS A 57 0.09 22.84 -10.72
N ASN A 58 -0.57 22.78 -11.87
CA ASN A 58 -1.44 23.86 -12.39
C ASN A 58 -0.76 25.25 -12.38
N GLY A 59 0.54 25.31 -12.72
CA GLY A 59 1.32 26.54 -12.74
C GLY A 59 1.78 27.06 -11.37
N GLU A 60 1.37 26.41 -10.26
CA GLU A 60 1.86 26.73 -8.92
C GLU A 60 3.08 25.86 -8.58
N THR A 61 4.24 26.48 -8.41
CA THR A 61 5.47 25.80 -8.00
C THR A 61 5.65 25.82 -6.48
N LYS A 62 5.91 24.65 -5.90
CA LYS A 62 6.26 24.47 -4.49
C LYS A 62 7.65 23.87 -4.38
N GLN A 63 8.44 24.40 -3.46
CA GLN A 63 9.72 23.80 -3.09
C GLN A 63 9.48 22.71 -2.04
N ILE A 64 10.08 21.55 -2.25
CA ILE A 64 10.12 20.45 -1.29
C ILE A 64 11.53 20.36 -0.72
N ASN A 65 11.63 20.28 0.60
CA ASN A 65 12.92 20.24 1.32
C ASN A 65 12.86 19.13 2.37
N ASN A 66 13.70 18.11 2.21
CA ASN A 66 13.81 16.94 3.08
C ASN A 66 12.45 16.31 3.41
N TRP A 67 11.61 16.16 2.40
CA TRP A 67 10.39 15.37 2.57
C TRP A 67 10.76 13.89 2.64
N TRP A 68 10.26 13.18 3.65
CA TRP A 68 10.35 11.73 3.66
C TRP A 68 9.58 11.15 2.48
N GLY A 69 10.14 10.12 1.88
CA GLY A 69 9.39 9.22 1.04
C GLY A 69 10.11 7.92 0.83
N GLN A 70 9.59 7.13 -0.10
CA GLN A 70 10.07 5.80 -0.40
C GLN A 70 10.28 5.62 -1.89
N ARG A 71 11.40 5.02 -2.25
CA ARG A 71 11.59 4.37 -3.53
C ARG A 71 11.29 2.90 -3.36
N ASP A 72 10.41 2.38 -4.20
CA ASP A 72 10.18 0.96 -4.31
C ASP A 72 10.36 0.50 -5.77
N HIS A 73 10.69 -0.76 -5.95
CA HIS A 73 10.79 -1.37 -7.27
C HIS A 73 10.38 -2.82 -7.21
N SER A 74 9.50 -3.23 -8.12
CA SER A 74 8.95 -4.59 -8.14
C SER A 74 8.91 -5.15 -9.56
N TRP A 75 9.21 -6.44 -9.71
CA TRP A 75 9.34 -7.08 -11.03
C TRP A 75 8.91 -8.55 -11.00
N GLY A 76 8.22 -8.99 -12.04
CA GLY A 76 7.67 -10.35 -12.15
C GLY A 76 6.26 -10.37 -12.72
N ILE A 77 5.55 -11.49 -12.49
CA ILE A 77 4.17 -11.69 -12.92
C ILE A 77 3.22 -11.04 -11.92
N ARG A 78 2.22 -10.30 -12.42
CA ARG A 78 1.31 -9.54 -11.58
C ARG A 78 -0.04 -9.32 -12.24
N SER A 79 -1.02 -10.13 -11.85
CA SER A 79 -2.43 -9.95 -12.20
C SER A 79 -3.19 -9.37 -11.00
N HIS A 80 -2.96 -8.09 -10.68
CA HIS A 80 -3.52 -7.44 -9.48
C HIS A 80 -5.04 -7.59 -9.32
N LEU A 81 -5.79 -7.53 -10.43
CA LEU A 81 -7.27 -7.65 -10.42
C LEU A 81 -7.76 -8.99 -9.87
N ARG A 82 -6.88 -9.99 -9.82
CA ARG A 82 -7.18 -11.34 -9.33
C ARG A 82 -6.61 -11.58 -7.93
N CYS A 83 -6.00 -10.58 -7.32
CA CYS A 83 -5.44 -10.74 -5.99
C CYS A 83 -6.51 -10.43 -4.92
N PRO A 84 -6.75 -11.32 -3.95
CA PRO A 84 -7.82 -11.12 -2.97
C PRO A 84 -7.59 -9.87 -2.11
N MET A 85 -6.42 -9.77 -1.49
CA MET A 85 -5.97 -8.57 -0.77
C MET A 85 -4.44 -8.51 -0.72
N TRP A 86 -3.91 -7.29 -0.79
CA TRP A 86 -2.57 -7.00 -0.33
C TRP A 86 -2.51 -5.71 0.48
N MET A 87 -1.48 -5.64 1.32
CA MET A 87 -1.06 -4.42 1.99
C MET A 87 0.39 -4.10 1.62
N TRP A 88 0.64 -2.86 1.22
CA TRP A 88 1.98 -2.29 1.14
C TRP A 88 2.03 -1.10 2.08
N LEU A 89 2.87 -1.17 3.10
CA LEU A 89 3.01 -0.08 4.08
C LEU A 89 4.41 0.51 3.97
N ALA A 90 4.49 1.81 3.78
CA ALA A 90 5.72 2.60 3.77
C ALA A 90 5.68 3.57 4.94
N ILE A 91 6.28 3.21 6.09
CA ILE A 91 6.23 3.99 7.32
C ILE A 91 7.58 4.66 7.55
N HIS A 92 7.55 5.97 7.78
CA HIS A 92 8.72 6.80 8.05
C HIS A 92 8.63 7.40 9.45
N ILE A 93 9.60 7.04 10.29
CA ILE A 93 9.78 7.58 11.65
C ILE A 93 11.21 8.12 11.80
N PRO A 94 11.51 8.98 12.79
CA PRO A 94 12.85 9.51 13.01
C PRO A 94 13.95 8.45 13.11
N GLU A 95 13.67 7.27 13.68
CA GLU A 95 14.65 6.20 13.79
C GLU A 95 14.92 5.46 12.48
N GLY A 96 13.99 5.47 11.52
CA GLY A 96 14.17 4.77 10.25
C GLY A 96 12.90 4.54 9.46
N MET A 97 12.87 3.43 8.75
CA MET A 97 11.76 2.96 7.91
C MET A 97 11.23 1.64 8.44
N LEU A 98 9.91 1.53 8.60
CA LEU A 98 9.22 0.24 8.67
C LEU A 98 8.50 0.04 7.35
N ALA A 99 8.76 -1.10 6.69
CA ALA A 99 8.09 -1.43 5.45
C ALA A 99 7.67 -2.89 5.44
N VAL A 100 6.50 -3.16 4.86
CA VAL A 100 5.98 -4.53 4.71
C VAL A 100 5.16 -4.66 3.43
N TRP A 101 5.22 -5.85 2.86
CA TRP A 101 4.29 -6.31 1.85
C TRP A 101 3.61 -7.59 2.33
N CYS A 102 2.28 -7.56 2.40
CA CYS A 102 1.47 -8.65 2.92
C CYS A 102 0.42 -9.02 1.88
N TRP A 103 0.23 -10.31 1.61
CA TRP A 103 -0.80 -10.84 0.72
C TRP A 103 -1.64 -11.87 1.46
N GLU A 104 -2.95 -11.75 1.38
CA GLU A 104 -3.90 -12.62 2.07
C GLU A 104 -4.94 -13.19 1.10
N LEU A 105 -5.37 -14.41 1.39
CA LEU A 105 -6.58 -15.00 0.81
C LEU A 105 -7.83 -14.34 1.40
N PRO A 106 -9.02 -14.54 0.81
CA PRO A 106 -10.24 -13.89 1.29
C PRO A 106 -10.47 -14.06 2.80
N ASN A 107 -10.21 -15.25 3.34
CA ASN A 107 -10.40 -15.60 4.75
C ASN A 107 -9.31 -15.07 5.71
N GLY A 108 -8.37 -14.25 5.22
CA GLY A 108 -7.25 -13.73 6.01
C GLY A 108 -6.06 -14.68 6.14
N ALA A 109 -6.08 -15.85 5.48
CA ALA A 109 -4.91 -16.73 5.46
C ALA A 109 -3.77 -16.07 4.68
N ARG A 110 -2.57 -16.02 5.29
CA ARG A 110 -1.40 -15.40 4.69
C ARG A 110 -0.85 -16.24 3.54
N ILE A 111 -0.70 -15.63 2.37
CA ILE A 111 0.06 -16.21 1.25
C ILE A 111 1.52 -15.77 1.32
N TYR A 112 1.74 -14.49 1.66
CA TYR A 112 3.07 -13.93 1.70
C TYR A 112 3.12 -12.79 2.70
N THR A 113 4.23 -12.69 3.42
CA THR A 113 4.59 -11.49 4.17
C THR A 113 6.08 -11.36 4.25
N ASP A 114 6.58 -10.18 3.92
CA ASP A 114 7.97 -9.81 4.11
C ASP A 114 8.09 -8.31 4.30
N GLY A 115 9.13 -7.88 4.99
CA GLY A 115 9.36 -6.50 5.35
C GLY A 115 10.62 -6.32 6.17
N CYS A 116 10.90 -5.08 6.54
CA CYS A 116 12.03 -4.76 7.41
C CYS A 116 11.75 -3.54 8.27
N PHE A 117 12.52 -3.43 9.35
CA PHE A 117 12.96 -2.15 9.88
C PHE A 117 14.35 -1.81 9.30
N SER A 118 14.50 -0.68 8.64
CA SER A 118 15.81 -0.19 8.16
C SER A 118 16.15 1.11 8.90
N PRO A 119 17.20 1.12 9.76
CA PRO A 119 17.50 2.28 10.60
C PRO A 119 18.13 3.42 9.79
N SER A 120 17.92 4.66 10.23
CA SER A 120 18.50 5.84 9.57
C SER A 120 19.90 6.23 10.07
N ASP A 121 20.47 5.47 10.99
CA ASP A 121 21.87 5.63 11.43
C ASP A 121 22.87 4.91 10.51
N GLY A 122 22.38 4.26 9.45
CA GLY A 122 23.18 3.52 8.48
C GLY A 122 23.40 2.05 8.82
N GLY A 123 22.84 1.56 9.94
CA GLY A 123 22.87 0.15 10.31
C GLY A 123 22.15 -0.77 9.32
N GLU A 124 22.40 -2.07 9.46
CA GLU A 124 21.80 -3.10 8.60
C GLU A 124 20.27 -3.21 8.84
N PRO A 125 19.47 -3.43 7.78
CA PRO A 125 18.05 -3.71 7.94
C PRO A 125 17.80 -4.98 8.76
N VAL A 126 16.81 -4.92 9.65
CA VAL A 126 16.32 -6.06 10.41
C VAL A 126 15.01 -6.55 9.81
N ALA A 127 14.98 -7.80 9.37
CA ALA A 127 13.80 -8.37 8.73
C ALA A 127 12.61 -8.47 9.70
N VAL A 128 11.40 -8.35 9.13
CA VAL A 128 10.15 -8.59 9.82
C VAL A 128 9.88 -10.08 9.86
N ARG A 129 9.95 -10.66 11.05
CA ARG A 129 9.61 -12.06 11.31
C ARG A 129 8.10 -12.28 11.32
N GLU A 130 7.37 -11.33 11.89
CA GLU A 130 5.91 -11.39 11.98
C GLU A 130 5.28 -10.01 11.84
N PHE A 131 4.25 -9.91 11.01
CA PHE A 131 3.44 -8.72 10.84
C PHE A 131 1.99 -8.99 11.24
N ARG A 132 1.38 -8.12 12.04
CA ARG A 132 -0.06 -8.16 12.36
C ARG A 132 -0.70 -6.83 12.01
N HIS A 133 -1.96 -6.85 11.59
CA HIS A 133 -2.73 -5.65 11.31
C HIS A 133 -4.14 -5.74 11.90
N ASP A 134 -4.55 -4.65 12.53
CA ASP A 134 -5.92 -4.39 12.94
C ASP A 134 -6.31 -3.00 12.46
N LEU A 135 -6.58 -2.91 11.16
CA LEU A 135 -7.02 -1.69 10.49
C LEU A 135 -8.51 -1.74 10.18
N THR A 136 -9.14 -0.57 10.16
CA THR A 136 -10.57 -0.38 9.96
C THR A 136 -10.81 0.81 9.04
N TRP A 137 -11.69 0.64 8.05
CA TRP A 137 -12.15 1.74 7.19
C TRP A 137 -13.01 2.70 8.00
N LEU A 138 -12.88 4.00 7.72
CA LEU A 138 -13.60 5.06 8.40
C LEU A 138 -14.51 5.83 7.46
N ASP A 139 -15.68 6.25 7.95
CA ASP A 139 -16.56 7.19 7.26
C ASP A 139 -16.11 8.66 7.42
N ALA A 140 -16.87 9.60 6.85
CA ALA A 140 -16.56 11.03 6.92
C ALA A 140 -16.58 11.61 8.35
N ALA A 141 -17.26 10.94 9.28
CA ALA A 141 -17.33 11.31 10.69
C ALA A 141 -16.32 10.54 11.55
N ASN A 142 -15.40 9.79 10.93
CA ASN A 142 -14.40 8.92 11.56
C ASN A 142 -14.99 7.73 12.33
N ASN A 143 -16.20 7.29 12.02
CA ASN A 143 -16.74 6.04 12.55
C ASN A 143 -16.29 4.85 11.71
N PRO A 144 -16.11 3.66 12.31
CA PRO A 144 -15.93 2.42 11.58
C PRO A 144 -17.01 2.22 10.52
N THR A 145 -16.61 1.88 9.30
CA THR A 145 -17.54 1.58 8.19
C THR A 145 -17.08 0.38 7.39
N SER A 146 -18.00 -0.22 6.65
CA SER A 146 -17.69 -1.27 5.68
C SER A 146 -17.23 -0.64 4.37
N TYR A 147 -16.30 -1.31 3.67
CA TYR A 147 -15.95 -0.91 2.31
C TYR A 147 -17.09 -1.20 1.32
N GLU A 148 -18.00 -2.14 1.63
CA GLU A 148 -19.02 -2.63 0.69
C GLU A 148 -18.39 -2.96 -0.68
N ARG A 149 -19.03 -2.54 -1.79
CA ARG A 149 -18.57 -2.86 -3.16
C ARG A 149 -17.64 -1.81 -3.74
N HIS A 150 -17.81 -0.52 -3.49
CA HIS A 150 -16.90 0.49 -4.07
C HIS A 150 -16.37 1.49 -3.04
N GLY A 151 -16.56 1.25 -1.74
CA GLY A 151 -16.05 2.14 -0.69
C GLY A 151 -16.66 3.54 -0.78
N GLU A 152 -17.91 3.65 -1.22
CA GLU A 152 -18.61 4.92 -1.43
C GLU A 152 -18.67 5.76 -0.15
N HIS A 153 -18.76 5.09 1.00
CA HIS A 153 -18.79 5.70 2.33
C HIS A 153 -17.44 5.74 3.03
N VAL A 154 -16.36 5.30 2.39
CA VAL A 154 -15.03 5.28 3.01
C VAL A 154 -14.32 6.60 2.74
N HIS A 155 -13.83 7.22 3.80
CA HIS A 155 -13.07 8.48 3.77
C HIS A 155 -11.67 8.35 4.39
N GLY A 156 -11.44 7.32 5.21
CA GLY A 156 -10.16 7.11 5.87
C GLY A 156 -9.90 5.68 6.30
N LEU A 157 -8.77 5.51 6.96
CA LEU A 157 -8.27 4.24 7.48
C LEU A 157 -7.61 4.52 8.83
N ALA A 158 -7.88 3.70 9.83
CA ALA A 158 -7.19 3.79 11.11
C ALA A 158 -7.02 2.43 11.76
N GLY A 159 -6.14 2.37 12.76
CA GLY A 159 -5.95 1.20 13.59
C GLY A 159 -4.48 0.97 13.90
N ARG A 160 -4.14 -0.27 14.26
CA ARG A 160 -2.80 -0.64 14.69
C ARG A 160 -2.19 -1.66 13.75
N VAL A 161 -0.90 -1.52 13.49
CA VAL A 161 -0.08 -2.60 12.95
C VAL A 161 1.06 -2.93 13.90
N THR A 162 1.47 -4.20 13.93
CA THR A 162 2.56 -4.68 14.78
C THR A 162 3.62 -5.36 13.93
N PHE A 163 4.87 -4.96 14.14
CA PHE A 163 6.04 -5.58 13.57
C PHE A 163 6.80 -6.32 14.67
N LEU A 164 7.03 -7.61 14.52
CA LEU A 164 8.02 -8.35 15.30
C LEU A 164 9.22 -8.63 14.40
N LEU A 165 10.38 -8.11 14.80
CA LEU A 165 11.62 -8.19 14.04
C LEU A 165 12.41 -9.45 14.42
N GLU A 166 13.33 -9.88 13.54
CA GLU A 166 14.17 -11.06 13.78
C GLU A 166 15.09 -10.92 15.00
N ASN A 167 15.48 -9.70 15.36
CA ASN A 167 16.24 -9.43 16.59
C ASN A 167 15.40 -9.44 17.87
N GLY A 168 14.12 -9.79 17.79
CA GLY A 168 13.19 -9.89 18.92
C GLY A 168 12.49 -8.58 19.28
N ARG A 169 12.83 -7.43 18.67
CA ARG A 169 12.14 -6.16 18.93
C ARG A 169 10.72 -6.19 18.36
N GLY A 170 9.76 -5.78 19.18
CA GLY A 170 8.39 -5.51 18.76
C GLY A 170 8.13 -4.02 18.62
N ILE A 171 7.48 -3.60 17.54
CA ILE A 171 7.09 -2.21 17.30
C ILE A 171 5.61 -2.17 16.95
N ASN A 172 4.81 -1.55 17.82
CA ASN A 172 3.41 -1.27 17.53
C ASN A 172 3.31 0.12 16.92
N VAL A 173 2.51 0.26 15.87
CA VAL A 173 2.29 1.52 15.16
C VAL A 173 0.80 1.77 15.09
N ASP A 174 0.34 2.76 15.85
CA ASP A 174 -1.00 3.31 15.72
C ASP A 174 -1.03 4.32 14.57
N ALA A 175 -2.01 4.20 13.69
CA ALA A 175 -2.11 5.01 12.49
C ALA A 175 -3.55 5.49 12.28
N THR A 176 -3.68 6.71 11.78
CA THR A 176 -4.94 7.24 11.26
C THR A 176 -4.66 8.09 10.05
N GLY A 177 -5.53 8.04 9.05
CA GLY A 177 -5.28 8.68 7.78
C GLY A 177 -6.50 8.80 6.91
N ARG A 178 -6.29 9.45 5.77
CA ARG A 178 -7.31 9.70 4.74
C ARG A 178 -6.80 9.22 3.39
N TRP A 179 -7.69 9.16 2.41
CA TRP A 179 -7.30 8.84 1.05
C TRP A 179 -6.21 9.78 0.52
N ALA A 180 -5.14 9.18 0.00
CA ALA A 180 -4.21 9.83 -0.91
C ALA A 180 -4.63 9.57 -2.37
N GLN A 181 -4.98 8.31 -2.69
CA GLN A 181 -5.43 7.92 -4.02
C GLN A 181 -6.33 6.68 -3.93
N ARG A 182 -7.52 6.75 -4.53
CA ARG A 182 -8.39 5.59 -4.68
C ARG A 182 -8.18 4.94 -6.05
N TYR A 183 -8.21 3.62 -6.14
CA TYR A 183 -8.03 2.93 -7.43
C TYR A 183 -9.29 2.85 -8.29
N ASP A 184 -10.46 2.89 -7.67
CA ASP A 184 -11.74 3.02 -8.38
C ASP A 184 -11.88 4.37 -9.12
N ALA A 185 -11.22 5.43 -8.62
CA ALA A 185 -11.25 6.77 -9.23
C ALA A 185 -10.71 6.81 -10.67
N PHE A 186 -9.81 5.88 -11.04
CA PHE A 186 -9.26 5.80 -12.40
C PHE A 186 -10.14 5.03 -13.38
N ASN A 187 -11.10 4.23 -12.88
CA ASN A 187 -11.99 3.42 -13.69
C ASN A 187 -13.41 3.36 -13.08
N PRO A 188 -14.06 4.51 -12.83
CA PRO A 188 -15.35 4.55 -12.16
C PRO A 188 -16.38 3.76 -12.98
N GLY A 189 -17.09 2.85 -12.31
CA GLY A 189 -18.14 2.04 -12.92
C GLY A 189 -17.67 0.93 -13.88
N LYS A 190 -16.36 0.69 -14.03
CA LYS A 190 -15.87 -0.44 -14.84
C LYS A 190 -15.80 -1.74 -14.00
N PRO A 191 -16.21 -2.89 -14.58
CA PRO A 191 -15.98 -4.19 -13.96
C PRO A 191 -14.47 -4.46 -13.79
N ASN A 192 -14.12 -5.29 -12.80
CA ASN A 192 -12.72 -5.61 -12.47
C ASN A 192 -11.87 -4.37 -12.11
N SER A 193 -12.40 -3.44 -11.31
CA SER A 193 -11.61 -2.39 -10.66
C SER A 193 -11.08 -2.88 -9.31
N LEU A 194 -9.84 -2.51 -8.98
CA LEU A 194 -9.26 -2.76 -7.65
C LEU A 194 -10.03 -1.95 -6.60
N GLY A 195 -10.45 -2.60 -5.51
CA GLY A 195 -10.93 -1.89 -4.34
C GLY A 195 -9.77 -1.38 -3.50
N GLY A 196 -10.00 -0.30 -2.77
CA GLY A 196 -9.02 0.33 -1.89
C GLY A 196 -8.14 1.33 -2.63
N GLY A 197 -6.87 1.38 -2.22
CA GLY A 197 -5.87 2.29 -2.74
C GLY A 197 -4.92 2.78 -1.66
N LEU A 198 -4.33 3.94 -1.89
CA LEU A 198 -3.33 4.57 -1.03
C LEU A 198 -4.00 5.52 -0.02
N SER A 199 -3.66 5.35 1.26
CA SER A 199 -4.02 6.26 2.33
C SER A 199 -2.77 6.96 2.86
N GLU A 200 -2.81 8.28 2.98
CA GLU A 200 -1.78 9.03 3.71
C GLU A 200 -2.09 8.98 5.20
N MET A 201 -1.09 8.59 5.99
CA MET A 201 -1.26 8.25 7.39
C MET A 201 -0.36 9.12 8.26
N LEU A 202 -0.89 9.52 9.41
CA LEU A 202 -0.10 9.92 10.56
C LEU A 202 0.09 8.71 11.45
N VAL A 203 1.32 8.47 11.90
CA VAL A 203 1.65 7.32 12.73
C VAL A 203 2.27 7.71 14.06
N THR A 204 2.00 6.91 15.09
CA THR A 204 2.69 6.95 16.39
C THR A 204 3.09 5.54 16.80
N THR A 205 4.36 5.38 17.13
CA THR A 205 4.91 4.10 17.61
C THR A 205 4.71 3.96 19.12
N SER A 206 4.73 2.73 19.64
CA SER A 206 4.58 2.48 21.08
C SER A 206 5.67 3.09 21.96
N ASP A 207 6.83 3.44 21.40
CA ASP A 207 7.91 4.17 22.09
C ASP A 207 7.82 5.70 21.90
N GLY A 208 6.73 6.20 21.30
CA GLY A 208 6.38 7.61 21.24
C GLY A 208 6.89 8.35 20.00
N GLN A 209 7.59 7.68 19.07
CA GLN A 209 7.99 8.34 17.83
C GLN A 209 6.79 8.62 16.95
N ARG A 210 6.79 9.79 16.31
CA ARG A 210 5.75 10.24 15.38
C ARG A 210 6.30 10.31 13.98
N GLY A 211 5.48 9.94 13.02
CA GLY A 211 5.89 9.82 11.63
C GLY A 211 4.74 9.96 10.65
N THR A 212 5.05 9.73 9.39
CA THR A 212 4.07 9.64 8.31
C THR A 212 4.20 8.30 7.60
N ALA A 213 3.14 7.87 6.94
CA ALA A 213 3.18 6.67 6.12
C ALA A 213 2.26 6.78 4.91
N ILE A 214 2.52 5.95 3.91
CA ILE A 214 1.48 5.54 2.95
C ILE A 214 1.09 4.11 3.27
N TYR A 215 -0.20 3.90 3.51
CA TYR A 215 -0.79 2.57 3.62
C TYR A 215 -1.56 2.28 2.35
N GLU A 216 -1.08 1.33 1.57
CA GLU A 216 -1.87 0.69 0.54
C GLU A 216 -2.61 -0.48 1.17
N VAL A 217 -3.94 -0.47 1.12
CA VAL A 217 -4.78 -1.64 1.41
C VAL A 217 -5.69 -1.81 0.21
N THR A 218 -5.43 -2.84 -0.59
CA THR A 218 -6.03 -3.01 -1.90
C THR A 218 -6.41 -4.46 -2.14
N GLY A 219 -7.51 -4.71 -2.86
CA GLY A 219 -7.92 -6.07 -3.13
C GLY A 219 -9.23 -6.22 -3.89
N ALA A 220 -9.42 -7.43 -4.41
CA ALA A 220 -10.64 -7.84 -5.10
C ALA A 220 -11.68 -8.47 -4.16
N TRP A 221 -11.27 -9.12 -3.06
CA TRP A 221 -12.18 -9.81 -2.13
C TRP A 221 -11.48 -10.24 -0.83
N HIS A 222 -12.01 -9.83 0.33
CA HIS A 222 -11.46 -10.12 1.65
C HIS A 222 -12.50 -9.91 2.75
N HIS A 223 -12.64 -10.85 3.67
CA HIS A 223 -13.71 -10.85 4.69
C HIS A 223 -13.69 -9.59 5.57
N LYS A 224 -12.50 -9.06 5.86
CA LYS A 224 -12.35 -7.84 6.66
C LYS A 224 -12.41 -6.54 5.85
N TYR A 225 -11.76 -6.51 4.68
CA TYR A 225 -11.44 -5.25 4.00
C TYR A 225 -12.30 -5.01 2.76
N PHE A 226 -12.75 -6.08 2.12
CA PHE A 226 -13.45 -6.08 0.83
C PHE A 226 -14.53 -7.16 0.83
N PRO A 227 -15.60 -7.01 1.63
CA PRO A 227 -16.54 -8.08 1.94
C PRO A 227 -17.38 -8.52 0.73
N LEU A 228 -17.47 -7.67 -0.31
CA LEU A 228 -18.12 -7.98 -1.58
C LEU A 228 -17.07 -8.16 -2.69
N PRO A 229 -17.12 -9.25 -3.46
CA PRO A 229 -16.13 -9.58 -4.48
C PRO A 229 -16.26 -8.66 -5.71
N ARG A 230 -15.12 -8.35 -6.31
CA ARG A 230 -15.00 -7.48 -7.51
C ARG A 230 -14.29 -8.10 -8.70
N GLY A 231 -13.55 -9.18 -8.45
CA GLY A 231 -12.70 -9.82 -9.42
C GLY A 231 -13.20 -11.21 -9.78
N GLU A 232 -12.66 -11.74 -10.86
CA GLU A 232 -13.00 -13.06 -11.39
C GLU A 232 -11.86 -14.05 -11.19
N ARG A 233 -12.19 -15.34 -11.09
CA ARG A 233 -11.24 -16.44 -10.97
C ARG A 233 -10.17 -16.19 -9.91
N LEU A 234 -10.63 -15.89 -8.69
CA LEU A 234 -9.80 -15.49 -7.56
C LEU A 234 -9.09 -16.70 -6.91
N PRO A 235 -7.88 -16.51 -6.36
CA PRO A 235 -7.25 -17.46 -5.46
C PRO A 235 -8.13 -17.85 -4.27
N PRO A 236 -7.93 -19.04 -3.70
CA PRO A 236 -6.92 -20.02 -4.11
C PRO A 236 -7.34 -20.88 -5.32
N ASP A 237 -8.64 -21.03 -5.57
CA ASP A 237 -9.14 -22.09 -6.46
C ASP A 237 -9.37 -21.64 -7.91
N GLY A 238 -9.27 -20.33 -8.19
CA GLY A 238 -9.59 -19.78 -9.51
C GLY A 238 -11.08 -19.72 -9.78
N ILE A 239 -11.90 -19.67 -8.73
CA ILE A 239 -13.36 -19.56 -8.81
C ILE A 239 -13.74 -18.08 -8.91
N THR A 240 -14.71 -17.78 -9.77
CA THR A 240 -15.38 -16.47 -9.77
C THR A 240 -16.49 -16.50 -8.72
N PRO A 241 -16.41 -15.69 -7.65
CA PRO A 241 -17.49 -15.56 -6.68
C PRO A 241 -18.79 -15.07 -7.36
N PRO A 242 -19.98 -15.53 -6.96
CA PRO A 242 -21.24 -14.91 -7.35
C PRO A 242 -21.26 -13.43 -6.99
N VAL A 243 -21.98 -12.63 -7.79
CA VAL A 243 -22.02 -11.17 -7.66
C VAL A 243 -22.49 -10.76 -6.25
N ASP A 244 -23.43 -11.47 -5.66
CA ASP A 244 -24.02 -11.19 -4.35
C ASP A 244 -23.32 -11.90 -3.18
N GLN A 245 -22.24 -12.65 -3.44
CA GLN A 245 -21.54 -13.35 -2.37
C GLN A 245 -20.93 -12.36 -1.38
N ARG A 246 -21.11 -12.65 -0.08
CA ARG A 246 -20.36 -12.02 1.01
C ARG A 246 -19.29 -12.99 1.51
N ALA A 247 -18.14 -12.42 1.81
CA ALA A 247 -17.04 -13.09 2.47
C ALA A 247 -17.27 -13.15 3.98
#